data_AF-A0A133XE00-F1
#
_entry.id   AF-A0A133XE00-F1
#
_cell.length_a   1.000
_cell.length_b   1.000
_cell.length_c   1.000
_cell.angle_alpha   90.00
_cell.angle_beta   90.00
_cell.angle_gamma   90.00
#
_symmetry.space_group_name_H-M   'P 1'
#
loop_
_entity.id
_entity.type
_entity.pdbx_description
1 polymer ?
#
loop_
_entity_poly.entity_id
_entity_poly.type
_entity_poly.pdbx_seq_one_letter_code
_entity_poly.pdbx_strand_id
1 'polypeptide(L)' 'MKGNFVSVALVVIGALALAVNLEWLEFDLVALLRKWWPLALIGLGLALFLTPDGAAPKRD' A
#
# COMPACT_ATOMS: atom_id res chain seq x y z
N MET A 1 -18.07 14.02 -0.54
CA MET A 1 -16.99 14.73 -1.27
C MET A 1 -15.93 13.73 -1.79
N LYS A 2 -16.35 12.70 -2.54
CA LYS A 2 -15.54 11.48 -2.81
C LYS A 2 -14.54 11.60 -3.97
N GLY A 3 -14.31 12.80 -4.51
CA GLY A 3 -13.59 12.99 -5.77
C GLY A 3 -12.13 13.44 -5.69
N ASN A 4 -11.58 13.76 -4.51
CA ASN A 4 -10.27 14.44 -4.45
C ASN A 4 -9.17 13.73 -3.66
N PHE A 5 -9.45 12.58 -3.03
CA PHE A 5 -8.44 11.90 -2.20
C PHE A 5 -7.25 11.40 -3.04
N VAL A 6 -7.53 10.79 -4.20
CA VAL A 6 -6.50 10.32 -5.13
C VAL A 6 -5.65 11.47 -5.65
N SER A 7 -6.28 12.60 -6.01
CA SER A 7 -5.59 13.79 -6.50
C SER A 7 -4.68 14.39 -5.43
N VAL A 8 -5.17 14.51 -4.19
CA VAL A 8 -4.37 14.99 -3.05
C VAL A 8 -3.21 14.03 -2.78
N ALA A 9 -3.46 12.72 -2.78
CA ALA A 9 -2.41 11.72 -2.59
C ALA A 9 -1.33 11.82 -3.69
N LEU A 10 -1.72 11.98 -4.96
CA LEU A 10 -0.79 12.14 -6.08
C LEU A 10 0.07 13.41 -5.93
N VAL A 11 -0.54 14.53 -5.54
CA VAL A 11 0.20 15.78 -5.30
C VAL A 11 1.21 15.61 -4.17
N VAL A 12 0.80 15.00 -3.06
CA VAL A 12 1.70 14.75 -1.91
C VAL A 12 2.84 13.82 -2.30
N ILE A 13 2.55 12.70 -2.98
CA ILE A 13 3.56 11.74 -3.43
C ILE A 13 4.54 12.41 -4.41
N GLY A 14 4.04 13.19 -5.37
CA GLY A 14 4.87 13.91 -6.34
C GLY A 14 5.77 14.97 -5.69
N ALA A 15 5.26 15.72 -4.72
CA ALA A 15 6.04 16.71 -3.97
C ALA A 15 7.16 16.05 -3.15
N LEU A 16 6.86 14.92 -2.50
CA LEU A 16 7.88 14.15 -1.76
C LEU A 16 8.96 13.60 -2.70
N ALA A 17 8.56 13.01 -3.84
CA ALA A 17 9.51 12.52 -4.84
C ALA A 17 10.42 13.64 -5.38
N LEU A 18 9.87 14.83 -5.61
CA LEU A 18 10.62 16.00 -6.05
C LEU A 18 11.63 16.48 -5.00
N ALA A 19 11.21 16.59 -3.73
CA ALA A 19 12.09 17.00 -2.64
C ALA A 19 13.28 16.03 -2.44
N VAL A 20 13.04 14.73 -2.64
CA VAL A 20 14.10 13.70 -2.61
C VAL A 20 15.04 13.86 -3.80
N ASN A 21 14.52 14.10 -5.00
CA ASN A 21 15.35 14.30 -6.19
C ASN A 21 16.21 15.58 -6.12
N LEU A 22 15.73 16.61 -5.41
CA LEU A 22 16.47 17.83 -5.10
C LEU A 22 17.45 17.69 -3.93
N GLU A 23 17.58 16.48 -3.36
CA GLU A 23 18.43 16.19 -2.20
C GLU A 23 18.06 17.01 -0.94
N TRP A 24 16.85 17.56 -0.88
CA TRP A 24 16.35 18.25 0.32
C TRP A 24 16.02 17.25 1.44
N LEU A 25 15.77 15.99 1.07
CA LEU A 25 15.48 14.88 1.95
C LEU A 25 16.23 13.63 1.47
N GLU A 26 17.07 13.04 2.33
CA GLU A 26 17.59 11.70 2.12
C GLU A 26 16.48 10.68 2.43
N PHE A 27 15.78 10.25 1.38
CA PHE A 27 14.71 9.29 1.50
C PHE A 27 14.90 8.13 0.53
N ASP A 28 15.17 6.94 1.06
CA ASP A 28 15.31 5.74 0.26
C ASP A 28 13.95 5.05 0.12
N LEU A 29 13.24 5.36 -0.98
CA LEU A 29 11.97 4.72 -1.31
C LEU A 29 12.09 3.19 -1.43
N VAL A 30 13.25 2.68 -1.88
CA VAL A 30 13.49 1.24 -2.05
C VAL A 30 13.64 0.58 -0.68
N ALA A 31 14.37 1.21 0.24
CA ALA A 31 14.47 0.74 1.63
C ALA A 31 13.10 0.78 2.32
N LEU A 32 12.28 1.81 2.06
CA LEU A 32 10.93 1.89 2.59
C LEU A 32 10.08 0.72 2.08
N LEU A 33 9.94 0.56 0.76
CA LEU A 33 9.21 -0.56 0.14
C LEU A 33 9.65 -1.93 0.67
N ARG A 34 10.96 -2.11 0.85
CA ARG A 34 11.54 -3.34 1.42
C ARG A 34 11.16 -3.55 2.90
N LYS A 35 11.09 -2.48 3.69
CA LYS A 35 10.74 -2.53 5.12
C LYS A 35 9.26 -2.87 5.36
N TRP A 36 8.38 -2.47 4.45
CA TRP A 36 6.93 -2.72 4.56
C TRP A 36 6.48 -4.05 3.94
N TRP A 37 7.31 -4.70 3.12
CA TRP A 37 7.00 -6.02 2.54
C TRP A 37 6.52 -7.07 3.57
N PRO A 38 7.13 -7.22 4.76
CA PRO A 38 6.66 -8.15 5.78
C PRO A 38 5.23 -7.86 6.26
N LEU A 39 4.84 -6.59 6.36
CA LEU A 39 3.49 -6.21 6.79
C LEU A 39 2.43 -6.60 5.75
N ALA A 40 2.76 -6.50 4.46
CA ALA A 40 1.87 -6.97 3.39
C ALA A 40 1.64 -8.48 3.48
N LEU A 41 2.70 -9.27 3.74
CA LEU A 41 2.59 -10.72 3.93
C LEU A 41 1.78 -11.09 5.18
N ILE A 42 1.96 -10.35 6.29
CA ILE A 42 1.15 -10.53 7.50
C ILE A 42 -0.32 -10.24 7.19
N GLY A 43 -0.61 -9.11 6.54
CA GLY A 43 -1.98 -8.75 6.14
C GLY A 43 -2.62 -9.79 5.22
N LEU A 44 -1.87 -10.31 4.26
CA LEU A 44 -2.31 -11.40 3.39
C LEU A 44 -2.60 -12.68 4.19
N GLY A 45 -1.70 -13.08 5.09
CA GLY A 45 -1.90 -14.23 5.96
C GLY A 45 -3.15 -14.09 6.83
N LEU A 46 -3.39 -12.90 7.39
CA LEU A 46 -4.61 -12.59 8.14
C LEU A 46 -5.86 -12.65 7.26
N ALA A 47 -5.80 -12.09 6.05
CA ALA A 47 -6.92 -12.14 5.10
C ALA A 47 -7.28 -13.59 4.74
N LEU A 48 -6.28 -14.44 4.53
CA LEU A 48 -6.48 -15.86 4.26
C LEU A 48 -7.01 -16.61 5.49
N PHE A 49 -6.49 -16.33 6.69
CA PHE A 49 -6.96 -16.95 7.94
C PHE A 49 -8.42 -16.57 8.27
N LEU A 50 -8.82 -15.34 7.94
CA LEU A 50 -10.17 -14.85 8.13
C LEU A 50 -11.10 -15.20 6.96
N THR A 51 -10.58 -15.77 5.88
CA THR A 51 -11.42 -16.30 4.80
C THR A 51 -12.11 -17.56 5.34
N PRO A 52 -13.44 -17.54 5.54
CA PRO A 52 -14.15 -18.68 6.09
C PRO A 52 -14.07 -19.84 5.08
N ASP A 53 -13.71 -21.04 5.54
CA ASP A 53 -13.62 -22.28 4.74
C ASP A 53 -14.94 -22.68 4.02
N GLY A 54 -16.01 -21.90 4.15
CA GLY A 54 -17.39 -22.25 3.80
C GLY A 54 -17.90 -21.76 2.43
N ALA A 55 -17.09 -21.13 1.59
CA ALA A 55 -17.51 -20.80 0.23
C ALA A 55 -17.37 -22.01 -0.72
N ALA A 56 -17.91 -23.17 -0.32
CA ALA A 56 -18.19 -24.23 -1.27
C ALA A 56 -19.25 -23.68 -2.25
N PRO A 57 -18.98 -23.61 -3.57
CA PRO A 57 -20.03 -23.30 -4.51
C PRO A 57 -21.05 -24.42 -4.42
N LYS A 58 -22.26 -24.08 -3.98
CA LYS A 58 -23.40 -24.98 -4.03
C LYS A 58 -23.59 -25.35 -5.50
N ARG A 59 -23.21 -26.58 -5.85
CA ARG A 59 -23.53 -27.20 -7.13
C ARG A 59 -24.99 -27.61 -7.02
N ASP A 60 -25.86 -26.70 -7.46
CA ASP A 60 -27.25 -26.99 -7.80
C ASP A 60 -27.29 -27.64 -9.20
#